data_AF-A0A8S1YB09-F1
#
_entry.id   AF-A0A8S1YB09-F1
#
_cell.length_a   1.000
_cell.length_b   1.000
_cell.length_c   1.000
_cell.angle_alpha   90.00
_cell.angle_beta   90.00
_cell.angle_gamma   90.00
#
_symmetry.space_group_name_H-M   'P 1'
#
loop_
_entity.id
_entity.type
_entity.pdbx_description
1 polymer ?
#
loop_
_entity_poly.entity_id
_entity_poly.type
_entity_poly.pdbx_seq_one_letter_code
_entity_poly.pdbx_strand_id
1 'polypeptide(L)'
;MAEEIGFTKQSWQKLYEKFKQMMDLEISTRNCILSLYDHVKSIEFANQQEKYDRSVCKICANYMFLSYIFCWKCLKKGCISHQSICACSAPQISLYIRYNNEELQGMLAKLESKIRTTGS
;
A
#
# COMPACT_ATOMS: atom_id res chain seq x y z
N MET A 1 23.60 -6.58 -30.69
CA MET A 1 23.45 -5.44 -29.76
C MET A 1 22.04 -5.52 -29.22
N ALA A 2 21.88 -5.81 -27.93
CA ALA A 2 20.55 -5.80 -27.31
C ALA A 2 20.11 -4.34 -27.18
N GLU A 3 19.05 -3.95 -27.86
CA GLU A 3 18.38 -2.68 -27.56
C GLU A 3 17.88 -2.78 -26.12
N GLU A 4 18.47 -1.99 -25.21
CA GLU A 4 17.87 -1.78 -23.91
C GLU A 4 16.49 -1.15 -24.16
N ILE A 5 15.43 -1.93 -23.98
CA ILE A 5 14.05 -1.45 -24.01
C ILE A 5 13.87 -0.56 -22.76
N GLY A 6 14.37 0.67 -22.86
CA GLY A 6 14.20 1.69 -21.85
C GLY A 6 12.73 2.13 -21.77
N PHE A 7 12.27 2.53 -20.59
CA PHE A 7 10.98 3.17 -20.45
C PHE A 7 10.96 4.47 -21.27
N THR A 8 10.02 4.59 -22.20
CA THR A 8 9.78 5.85 -22.91
C THR A 8 9.19 6.89 -21.96
N LYS A 9 9.28 8.18 -22.31
CA LYS A 9 8.64 9.27 -21.56
C LYS A 9 7.14 9.00 -21.32
N GLN A 10 6.46 8.47 -22.35
CA GLN A 10 5.04 8.10 -22.24
C GLN A 10 4.81 6.96 -21.23
N SER A 11 5.67 5.94 -21.21
CA SER A 11 5.58 4.85 -20.23
C SER A 11 5.80 5.35 -18.80
N TRP A 12 6.75 6.27 -18.60
CA TRP A 12 6.94 6.92 -17.30
C TRP A 12 5.72 7.74 -16.86
N GLN A 13 5.11 8.47 -17.80
CA GLN A 13 3.92 9.28 -17.50
C GLN A 13 2.73 8.41 -17.07
N LYS A 14 2.48 7.31 -17.80
CA LYS A 14 1.45 6.33 -17.43
C LYS A 14 1.72 5.70 -16.06
N LEU A 15 2.97 5.36 -15.76
CA LEU A 15 3.36 4.81 -14.46
C LEU A 15 3.12 5.81 -13.35
N TYR A 16 3.51 7.07 -13.53
CA TYR A 16 3.27 8.15 -12.57
C TYR A 16 1.77 8.32 -12.27
N GLU A 17 0.93 8.39 -13.29
CA GLU A 17 -0.51 8.56 -13.12
C GLU A 17 -1.14 7.39 -12.34
N LYS A 18 -0.78 6.14 -12.69
CA LYS A 18 -1.26 4.95 -12.00
C LYS A 18 -0.76 4.86 -10.57
N PHE A 19 0.51 5.19 -10.35
CA PHE A 19 1.09 5.19 -9.00
C PHE A 19 0.43 6.25 -8.12
N LYS A 20 0.18 7.46 -8.65
CA LYS A 20 -0.54 8.51 -7.94
C LYS A 20 -1.94 8.08 -7.53
N GLN A 21 -2.72 7.53 -8.46
CA GLN A 21 -4.07 7.01 -8.18
C GLN A 21 -4.04 5.94 -7.08
N MET A 22 -3.09 5.01 -7.15
CA MET A 22 -2.92 3.96 -6.15
C MET A 22 -2.55 4.54 -4.77
N MET A 23 -1.63 5.50 -4.73
CA MET A 23 -1.22 6.17 -3.49
C MET A 23 -2.40 6.93 -2.85
N ASP A 24 -3.13 7.73 -3.63
CA ASP A 24 -4.26 8.51 -3.13
C ASP A 24 -5.35 7.59 -2.56
N LEU A 25 -5.65 6.49 -3.25
CA LEU A 25 -6.60 5.47 -2.78
C LEU A 25 -6.12 4.78 -1.50
N GLU A 26 -4.85 4.38 -1.46
CA GLU A 26 -4.24 3.71 -0.30
C GLU A 26 -4.30 4.62 0.94
N ILE A 27 -3.87 5.87 0.83
CA ILE A 27 -3.88 6.85 1.93
C ILE A 27 -5.31 7.12 2.40
N SER A 28 -6.24 7.36 1.47
CA SER A 28 -7.65 7.58 1.80
C SER A 28 -8.24 6.39 2.54
N THR A 29 -7.92 5.17 2.11
CA THR A 29 -8.45 3.94 2.71
C THR A 29 -7.84 3.71 4.10
N ARG A 30 -6.55 3.99 4.30
CA ARG A 30 -5.92 3.97 5.64
C ARG A 30 -6.61 4.94 6.60
N ASN A 31 -6.85 6.18 6.17
CA ASN A 31 -7.55 7.18 6.99
C ASN A 31 -8.98 6.73 7.33
N CYS A 32 -9.67 6.07 6.39
CA CYS A 32 -10.97 5.46 6.67
C CYS A 32 -10.87 4.39 7.77
N ILE A 33 -9.88 3.47 7.71
CA ILE A 33 -9.66 2.48 8.77
C ILE A 33 -9.37 3.15 10.13
N LEU A 34 -8.53 4.18 10.14
CA LEU A 34 -8.17 4.91 11.38
C LEU A 34 -9.37 5.62 12.02
N SER A 35 -10.37 6.00 11.23
CA SER A 35 -11.60 6.63 11.73
C SER A 35 -12.72 5.63 12.09
N LEU A 36 -12.67 4.41 11.54
CA LEU A 36 -13.68 3.38 11.77
C LEU A 36 -13.48 2.60 13.08
N TYR A 37 -12.24 2.48 13.54
CA TYR A 37 -11.89 1.68 14.70
C TYR A 37 -11.30 2.56 15.80
N ASP A 38 -11.74 2.33 17.03
CA ASP A 38 -11.15 2.99 18.19
C ASP A 38 -9.72 2.49 18.41
N HIS A 39 -8.80 3.42 18.66
CA HIS A 39 -7.42 3.14 19.05
C HIS A 39 -6.63 2.20 18.11
N VAL A 40 -6.71 2.44 16.79
CA VAL A 40 -5.88 1.70 15.82
C VAL A 40 -4.40 2.02 16.04
N LYS A 41 -3.59 0.97 16.26
CA LYS A 41 -2.14 1.09 16.24
C LYS A 41 -1.62 0.95 14.81
N SER A 42 -0.91 1.96 14.31
CA SER A 42 -0.16 1.86 13.07
C SER A 42 1.21 1.22 13.34
N ILE A 43 1.57 0.22 12.53
CA ILE A 43 2.83 -0.51 12.64
C ILE A 43 3.51 -0.48 11.28
N GLU A 44 4.67 0.15 11.21
CA GLU A 44 5.51 0.14 10.02
C GLU A 44 6.34 -1.15 9.96
N PHE A 45 6.53 -1.69 8.77
CA PHE A 45 7.32 -2.91 8.62
C PHE A 45 8.80 -2.61 8.82
N ALA A 46 9.45 -3.35 9.70
CA ALA A 46 10.89 -3.22 9.94
C ALA A 46 11.73 -3.62 8.72
N ASN A 47 11.25 -4.56 7.90
CA ASN A 47 11.92 -4.99 6.68
C ASN A 47 10.98 -4.85 5.47
N GLN A 48 11.20 -3.81 4.66
CA GLN A 48 10.43 -3.57 3.44
C GLN A 48 10.68 -4.60 2.33
N GLN A 49 11.71 -5.45 2.46
CA GLN A 49 12.11 -6.48 1.50
C GLN A 49 11.66 -7.90 1.88
N GLU A 50 10.92 -8.09 2.97
CA GLU A 50 10.40 -9.41 3.34
C GLU A 50 9.56 -10.01 2.19
N LYS A 51 9.55 -11.34 1.98
CA LYS A 51 8.75 -11.97 0.92
C LYS A 51 7.29 -12.15 1.36
N TYR A 52 6.33 -11.76 0.50
CA TYR A 52 4.93 -11.50 0.90
C TYR A 52 3.92 -12.59 0.56
N ASP A 53 4.38 -13.77 0.18
CA ASP A 53 3.58 -14.95 -0.12
C ASP A 53 2.62 -15.33 1.04
N ARG A 54 2.85 -14.76 2.23
CA ARG A 54 2.10 -15.03 3.45
C ARG A 54 0.96 -14.05 3.72
N SER A 55 0.91 -12.87 3.10
CA SER A 55 -0.09 -11.82 3.44
C SER A 55 -1.21 -11.73 2.42
N VAL A 56 -2.02 -12.77 2.40
CA VAL A 56 -3.25 -12.87 1.60
C VAL A 56 -4.46 -12.46 2.43
N CYS A 57 -5.36 -11.69 1.84
CA CYS A 57 -6.61 -11.29 2.49
C CYS A 57 -7.52 -12.50 2.68
N LYS A 58 -8.04 -12.70 3.89
CA LYS A 58 -8.98 -13.79 4.18
C LYS A 58 -10.30 -13.71 3.39
N ILE A 59 -10.72 -12.51 2.97
CA ILE A 59 -12.02 -12.29 2.33
C ILE A 59 -11.94 -12.42 0.82
N CYS A 60 -11.03 -11.67 0.17
CA CYS A 60 -10.94 -11.65 -1.29
C CYS A 60 -9.76 -12.44 -1.87
N ALA A 61 -8.93 -13.07 -1.04
CA ALA A 61 -7.72 -13.77 -1.46
C ALA A 61 -6.68 -12.92 -2.22
N ASN A 62 -6.81 -11.58 -2.23
CA ASN A 62 -5.80 -10.71 -2.82
C ASN A 62 -4.56 -10.60 -1.94
N TYR A 63 -3.40 -10.44 -2.58
CA TYR A 63 -2.15 -10.09 -1.91
C TYR A 63 -2.20 -8.67 -1.34
N MET A 64 -1.76 -8.52 -0.09
CA MET A 64 -1.82 -7.27 0.67
C MET A 64 -0.43 -6.66 0.77
N PHE A 65 0.01 -6.02 -0.31
CA PHE A 65 1.38 -5.54 -0.43
C PHE A 65 1.65 -4.26 0.38
N LEU A 66 0.83 -3.22 0.18
CA LEU A 66 1.06 -1.89 0.75
C LEU A 66 0.64 -1.80 2.22
N SER A 67 -0.52 -2.34 2.55
CA SER A 67 -1.03 -2.39 3.91
C SER A 67 -2.04 -3.51 4.13
N TYR A 68 -2.19 -3.90 5.39
CA TYR A 68 -3.25 -4.78 5.84
C TYR A 68 -3.67 -4.44 7.26
N ILE A 69 -4.88 -4.85 7.63
CA ILE A 69 -5.36 -4.78 9.00
C ILE A 69 -5.26 -6.16 9.66
N PHE A 70 -4.89 -6.15 10.93
CA PHE A 70 -4.79 -7.33 11.78
C PHE A 70 -5.62 -7.13 13.04
N CYS A 71 -6.44 -8.11 13.38
CA CYS A 71 -7.17 -8.12 14.64
C CYS A 71 -6.42 -9.00 15.65
N TRP A 72 -5.91 -8.41 16.72
CA TRP A 72 -5.21 -9.14 17.80
C TRP A 72 -6.12 -10.07 18.59
N LYS A 73 -7.42 -9.78 18.64
CA LYS A 73 -8.40 -10.60 19.37
C LYS A 73 -8.65 -11.96 18.73
N CYS A 74 -8.71 -12.04 17.39
CA CYS A 74 -9.00 -13.28 16.67
C CYS A 74 -7.94 -13.70 15.66
N LEU A 75 -6.79 -13.01 15.66
CA LEU A 75 -5.62 -13.28 14.82
C LEU A 75 -5.93 -13.34 13.32
N LYS A 76 -6.96 -12.60 12.87
CA LYS A 76 -7.34 -12.51 11.45
C LYS A 76 -6.70 -11.29 10.82
N LYS A 77 -6.31 -11.43 9.56
CA LYS A 77 -5.87 -10.33 8.71
C LYS A 77 -6.74 -10.19 7.46
N GLY A 78 -6.85 -8.96 6.96
CA GLY A 78 -7.53 -8.65 5.72
C GLY A 78 -6.99 -7.36 5.09
N CYS A 79 -7.29 -7.17 3.80
CA CYS A 79 -6.83 -5.97 3.12
C CYS A 79 -7.67 -4.78 3.59
N ILE A 80 -7.11 -3.59 3.45
CA ILE A 80 -7.75 -2.37 3.91
C ILE A 80 -9.01 -2.00 3.11
N SER A 81 -9.21 -2.60 1.93
CA SER A 81 -10.46 -2.45 1.15
C SER A 81 -11.67 -3.09 1.82
N HIS A 82 -11.45 -4.03 2.76
CA HIS A 82 -12.52 -4.57 3.60
C HIS A 82 -12.51 -3.85 4.94
N GLN A 83 -13.47 -2.94 5.13
CA GLN A 83 -13.59 -2.17 6.37
C GLN A 83 -13.78 -3.06 7.59
N SER A 84 -14.44 -4.22 7.46
CA SER A 84 -14.60 -5.22 8.51
C SER A 84 -13.98 -6.55 8.11
N ILE A 85 -13.02 -7.05 8.92
CA ILE A 85 -12.31 -8.32 8.67
C ILE A 85 -12.70 -9.44 9.63
N CYS A 86 -13.47 -9.12 10.67
CA CYS A 86 -13.91 -10.08 11.67
C CYS A 86 -15.21 -9.62 12.34
N ALA A 87 -15.92 -10.58 12.94
CA ALA A 87 -17.16 -10.35 13.69
C ALA A 87 -16.91 -10.27 15.22
N CYS A 88 -15.73 -9.85 15.64
CA CYS A 88 -15.40 -9.72 17.06
C CYS A 88 -16.19 -8.56 17.68
N SER A 89 -16.76 -8.77 18.88
CA SER A 89 -17.15 -7.64 19.73
C SER A 89 -15.89 -6.85 20.13
N ALA A 90 -15.86 -5.54 19.91
CA ALA A 90 -14.71 -4.67 20.18
C ALA A 90 -13.38 -5.20 19.61
N PRO A 91 -13.18 -5.15 18.28
CA PRO A 91 -11.97 -5.65 17.65
C PRO A 91 -10.74 -4.80 18.02
N GLN A 92 -9.63 -5.47 18.37
CA GLN A 92 -8.34 -4.82 18.63
C GLN A 92 -7.53 -4.77 17.34
N ILE A 93 -7.64 -3.67 16.60
CA ILE A 93 -7.07 -3.55 15.25
C ILE A 93 -5.66 -2.92 15.29
N SER A 94 -4.77 -3.47 14.48
CA SER A 94 -3.55 -2.79 14.05
C SER A 94 -3.50 -2.70 12.54
N LEU A 95 -3.05 -1.54 12.06
CA LEU A 95 -2.84 -1.26 10.65
C LEU A 95 -1.34 -1.42 10.35
N TYR A 96 -1.00 -2.41 9.55
CA TYR A 96 0.37 -2.67 9.13
C TYR A 96 0.64 -1.93 7.82
N ILE A 97 1.69 -1.10 7.79
CA ILE A 97 2.00 -0.17 6.69
C ILE A 97 3.41 -0.43 6.19
N ARG A 98 3.57 -0.78 4.90
CA ARG A 98 4.90 -0.97 4.32
C ARG A 98 5.63 0.34 4.08
N TYR A 99 4.92 1.28 3.45
CA TYR A 99 5.43 2.60 3.13
C TYR A 99 4.53 3.64 3.74
N ASN A 100 5.09 4.49 4.59
CA ASN A 100 4.37 5.60 5.16
C ASN A 100 4.10 6.67 4.08
N ASN A 101 3.34 7.70 4.44
CA ASN A 101 2.89 8.70 3.46
C ASN A 101 4.07 9.47 2.86
N GLU A 102 5.11 9.77 3.64
CA GLU A 102 6.29 10.50 3.18
C GLU A 102 7.08 9.68 2.16
N GLU A 103 7.25 8.38 2.42
CA GLU A 103 7.93 7.47 1.51
C GLU A 103 7.21 7.34 0.17
N LEU A 104 5.87 7.22 0.20
CA LEU A 104 5.05 7.16 -1.02
C LEU A 104 5.16 8.45 -1.84
N GLN A 105 5.14 9.61 -1.19
CA GLN A 105 5.36 10.90 -1.85
C GLN A 105 6.78 11.00 -2.44
N GLY A 106 7.79 10.52 -1.72
CA GLY A 106 9.16 10.45 -2.21
C GLY A 106 9.30 9.57 -3.46
N MET A 107 8.59 8.45 -3.52
CA MET A 107 8.55 7.60 -4.73
C MET A 107 7.88 8.32 -5.91
N LEU A 108 6.77 9.01 -5.66
CA LEU A 108 6.06 9.77 -6.70
C LEU A 108 6.94 10.90 -7.26
N ALA A 109 7.66 11.63 -6.40
CA ALA A 109 8.60 12.67 -6.82
C ALA A 109 9.76 12.12 -7.66
N LYS A 110 10.26 10.92 -7.33
CA LYS A 110 11.29 10.24 -8.15
C LYS A 110 10.76 9.89 -9.55
N LEU A 111 9.53 9.40 -9.65
CA LEU A 111 8.90 9.12 -10.96
C LEU A 111 8.74 10.40 -11.78
N GLU A 112 8.32 11.49 -11.15
CA GLU A 112 8.20 12.80 -11.81
C GLU A 112 9.56 13.28 -12.33
N SER A 113 10.62 13.15 -11.52
CA SER A 113 11.98 13.48 -11.95
C SER A 113 12.42 12.65 -13.17
N LYS A 114 12.08 11.36 -13.22
CA LYS A 114 12.42 10.49 -14.36
C LYS A 114 11.69 10.92 -15.65
N ILE A 115 10.44 11.37 -15.55
CA ILE A 115 9.72 11.93 -16.70
C ILE A 115 10.44 13.16 -17.24
N ARG A 116 10.91 14.05 -16.36
CA ARG A 116 11.62 15.28 -16.75
C ARG A 116 12.93 14.98 -17.46
N THR A 117 13.69 13.98 -17.01
CA THR A 117 15.01 13.66 -17.57
C THR A 117 14.95 12.72 -18.78
N THR A 118 13.81 12.08 -19.07
CA THR A 118 13.71 11.14 -20.20
C THR A 118 13.38 11.91 -21.49
N GLY A 119 14.31 11.91 -22.45
CA GLY A 119 14.16 12.59 -23.74
C GLY A 119 14.54 14.08 -23.73
N SER A 120 15.31 14.52 -22.73
CA SER A 120 16.20 15.69 -22.84
C SER A 120 17.50 15.27 -23.50
#